data_AF-A0A7C3Y5I8-F1
#
_entry.id   AF-A0A7C3Y5I8-F1
#
_cell.length_a   1.000
_cell.length_b   1.000
_cell.length_c   1.000
_cell.angle_alpha   90.00
_cell.angle_beta   90.00
_cell.angle_gamma   90.00
#
_symmetry.space_group_name_H-M   'P 1'
#
loop_
_entity.id
_entity.type
_entity.pdbx_description
1 polymer ?
#
loop_
_entity_poly.entity_id
_entity_poly.type
_entity_poly.pdbx_seq_one_letter_code
_entity_poly.pdbx_strand_id
1 'polypeptide(L)'
;VGTFILIVSGTVVAGAEAEDACLTWPLCNGRLLPIGNDLALLNMIHRYIAGAVGLHILYTLVQAWRTRRTIRAVAVATWATGLLLVAQVAIGAVNVVLDFPVATNVLHLATAAALWAAVVAFTILIKETRPTPIPLAAGHQAGTAAPVRSQTSLSAYAEARRDAPLSAHDALPRAQSGVAVALAPTILPLQLTAPARTGSHSLREAAKAYLLLTKPWIVALLLATTLGAMLLSQAGIPELRIVFLTLIGGWLAASGSGSLNSYIDRDIDKQMARTARRPLPSGQLTSRQALIFGTILTILGIATLALFVNLLSAALALIGSLYYVVVYTLILKRSTPQSVVIGGVAGALPPLVGWAAVTGRLDALALVLALVIFLWTPPHTWALVLMVSKDYERVGVPMLPVAYGLAETRRQIVFYSLLLFGVALLPYLLHDLSIVYLLLALLLNLRFAYLAVKLWHDQTKATARRLYRYSTIYLALMFLVMVIDHAVLLPHL
;
A
#
# COMPACT_ATOMS: atom_id res chain seq x y z
N VAL A 1 -14.34 8.16 5.74
CA VAL A 1 -13.50 9.08 6.54
C VAL A 1 -13.03 8.45 7.85
N GLY A 2 -13.92 8.10 8.80
CA GLY A 2 -13.49 7.52 10.09
C GLY A 2 -12.57 6.30 9.99
N THR A 3 -12.87 5.36 9.09
CA THR A 3 -12.02 4.19 8.83
C THR A 3 -10.65 4.54 8.20
N PHE A 4 -10.56 5.62 7.43
CA PHE A 4 -9.29 6.11 6.87
C PHE A 4 -8.41 6.73 7.97
N ILE A 5 -8.99 7.54 8.86
CA ILE A 5 -8.30 8.06 10.05
C ILE A 5 -7.77 6.91 10.91
N LEU A 6 -8.57 5.85 11.07
CA LEU A 6 -8.15 4.65 11.80
C LEU A 6 -6.95 3.94 11.13
N ILE A 7 -6.96 3.77 9.80
CA ILE A 7 -5.84 3.18 9.05
C ILE A 7 -4.57 4.02 9.21
N VAL A 8 -4.68 5.35 9.05
CA VAL A 8 -3.55 6.27 9.21
C VAL A 8 -3.00 6.20 10.63
N SER A 9 -3.85 6.32 11.65
CA SER A 9 -3.40 6.27 13.04
C SER A 9 -2.74 4.92 13.39
N GLY A 10 -3.25 3.80 12.88
CA GLY A 10 -2.61 2.49 13.06
C GLY A 10 -1.25 2.38 12.39
N THR A 11 -1.12 2.94 11.18
CA THR A 11 0.15 3.00 10.45
C THR A 11 1.16 3.91 11.15
N VAL A 12 0.70 4.98 11.79
CA VAL A 12 1.50 5.87 12.63
C VAL A 12 1.98 5.15 13.89
N VAL A 13 1.13 4.36 14.58
CA VAL A 13 1.53 3.53 15.74
C VAL A 13 2.61 2.53 15.36
N ALA A 14 2.39 1.78 14.27
CA ALA A 14 3.34 0.78 13.80
C ALA A 14 4.66 1.43 13.34
N GLY A 15 4.58 2.52 12.59
CA GLY A 15 5.74 3.25 12.10
C GLY A 15 6.56 3.95 13.21
N ALA A 16 5.90 4.36 14.30
CA ALA A 16 6.55 4.91 15.48
C ALA A 16 7.21 3.84 16.37
N GLU A 17 6.91 2.55 16.13
CA GLU A 17 7.20 1.44 17.05
C GLU A 17 6.62 1.75 18.46
N ALA A 18 5.38 2.23 18.51
CA ALA A 18 4.71 2.63 19.75
C ALA A 18 3.79 1.52 20.33
N GLU A 19 3.87 0.31 19.78
CA GLU A 19 2.97 -0.82 20.06
C GLU A 19 3.09 -1.26 21.52
N ASP A 20 4.33 -1.46 21.98
CA ASP A 20 4.72 -1.95 23.31
C ASP A 20 4.75 -0.87 24.40
N ALA A 21 4.51 0.39 24.06
CA ALA A 21 4.49 1.49 25.03
C ALA A 21 3.33 1.39 26.05
N CYS A 22 2.30 0.61 25.74
CA CYS A 22 1.09 0.45 26.54
C CYS A 22 0.74 -1.04 26.76
N LEU A 23 1.15 -1.60 27.90
CA LEU A 23 1.07 -3.03 28.21
C LEU A 23 -0.22 -3.45 28.94
N THR A 24 -1.10 -2.50 29.26
CA THR A 24 -2.41 -2.80 29.86
C THR A 24 -3.55 -2.41 28.94
N TRP A 25 -4.73 -2.99 29.16
CA TRP A 25 -5.95 -2.70 28.43
C TRP A 25 -7.13 -2.55 29.43
N PRO A 26 -8.06 -1.60 29.23
CA PRO A 26 -8.15 -0.64 28.12
C PRO A 26 -7.21 0.57 28.26
N LEU A 27 -6.85 0.92 29.50
CA LEU A 27 -5.94 2.04 29.82
C LEU A 27 -4.48 1.71 29.54
N CYS A 28 -3.63 2.71 29.31
CA CYS A 28 -2.20 2.51 29.10
C CYS A 28 -1.43 2.58 30.41
N ASN A 29 -0.93 1.43 30.88
CA ASN A 29 -0.23 1.26 32.15
C ASN A 29 -1.00 1.91 33.33
N GLY A 30 -2.33 1.68 33.36
CA GLY A 30 -3.24 2.26 34.35
C GLY A 30 -3.59 3.75 34.16
N ARG A 31 -3.04 4.43 33.14
CA ARG A 31 -3.29 5.85 32.87
C ARG A 31 -4.25 6.05 31.71
N LEU A 32 -5.14 7.02 31.86
CA LEU A 32 -6.00 7.49 30.77
C LEU A 32 -5.18 8.32 29.77
N LEU A 33 -4.54 9.39 30.24
CA LEU A 33 -3.67 10.23 29.43
C LEU A 33 -2.22 10.08 29.91
N PRO A 34 -1.37 9.28 29.25
CA PRO A 34 0.03 9.09 29.64
C PRO A 34 0.90 10.29 29.18
N ILE A 35 0.55 11.49 29.64
CA ILE A 35 1.29 12.73 29.35
C ILE A 35 2.73 12.59 29.88
N GLY A 36 3.71 12.95 29.06
CA GLY A 36 5.13 12.79 29.35
C GLY A 36 5.78 11.54 28.74
N ASN A 37 4.99 10.64 28.12
CA ASN A 37 5.50 9.57 27.27
C ASN A 37 4.82 9.61 25.90
N ASP A 38 5.52 10.18 24.91
CA ASP A 38 4.97 10.43 23.57
C ASP A 38 4.53 9.15 22.86
N LEU A 39 5.24 8.03 23.05
CA LEU A 39 4.89 6.75 22.43
C LEU A 39 3.62 6.17 23.06
N ALA A 40 3.51 6.22 24.38
CA ALA A 40 2.33 5.79 25.10
C ALA A 40 1.10 6.65 24.74
N LEU A 41 1.30 7.96 24.61
CA LEU A 41 0.25 8.88 24.20
C LEU A 41 -0.22 8.60 22.77
N LEU A 42 0.71 8.36 21.85
CA LEU A 42 0.41 8.02 20.46
C LEU A 42 -0.41 6.72 20.37
N ASN A 43 -0.05 5.69 21.14
CA ASN A 43 -0.82 4.43 21.22
C ASN A 43 -2.23 4.68 21.77
N MET A 44 -2.37 5.47 22.84
CA MET A 44 -3.68 5.81 23.41
C MET A 44 -4.56 6.62 22.45
N ILE A 45 -3.98 7.58 21.71
CA ILE A 45 -4.70 8.33 20.68
C ILE A 45 -5.31 7.38 19.63
N HIS A 46 -4.54 6.39 19.17
CA HIS A 46 -5.07 5.37 18.26
C HIS A 46 -6.21 4.56 18.89
N ARG A 47 -6.10 4.16 20.16
CA ARG A 47 -7.18 3.45 20.88
C ARG A 47 -8.46 4.29 20.99
N TYR A 48 -8.33 5.61 21.22
CA TYR A 48 -9.48 6.50 21.26
C TYR A 48 -10.14 6.69 19.90
N ILE A 49 -9.34 6.87 18.84
CA ILE A 49 -9.83 6.91 17.46
C ILE A 49 -10.55 5.59 17.14
N ALA A 50 -9.96 4.45 17.48
CA ALA A 50 -10.55 3.13 17.27
C ALA A 50 -11.88 2.97 18.01
N GLY A 51 -11.96 3.44 19.27
CA GLY A 51 -13.19 3.45 20.05
C GLY A 51 -14.29 4.31 19.41
N ALA A 52 -13.97 5.54 19.03
CA ALA A 52 -14.91 6.46 18.39
C ALA A 52 -15.42 5.92 17.04
N VAL A 53 -14.52 5.41 16.19
CA VAL A 53 -14.89 4.80 14.91
C VAL A 53 -15.69 3.51 15.13
N GLY A 54 -15.34 2.70 16.12
CA GLY A 54 -16.08 1.49 16.50
C GLY A 54 -17.51 1.80 16.95
N LEU A 55 -17.70 2.83 17.77
CA LEU A 55 -19.03 3.32 18.17
C LEU A 55 -19.84 3.82 16.97
N HIS A 56 -19.20 4.51 16.03
CA HIS A 56 -19.86 4.96 14.81
C HIS A 56 -20.29 3.78 13.92
N ILE A 57 -19.43 2.77 13.75
CA ILE A 57 -19.79 1.52 13.03
C ILE A 57 -20.97 0.86 13.74
N LEU A 58 -20.92 0.68 15.06
CA LEU A 58 -22.01 0.08 15.83
C LEU A 58 -23.32 0.85 15.65
N TYR A 59 -23.27 2.18 15.71
CA TYR A 59 -24.43 3.03 15.44
C TYR A 59 -25.03 2.74 14.05
N THR A 60 -24.21 2.71 13.00
CA THR A 60 -24.69 2.40 11.64
C THR A 60 -25.27 0.99 11.49
N LEU A 61 -24.69 0.00 12.17
CA LEU A 61 -25.22 -1.37 12.21
C LEU A 61 -26.59 -1.43 12.90
N VAL A 62 -26.74 -0.73 14.03
CA VAL A 62 -28.02 -0.62 14.76
C VAL A 62 -29.07 0.04 13.88
N GLN A 63 -28.72 1.13 13.17
CA GLN A 63 -29.66 1.80 12.28
C GLN A 63 -30.09 0.93 11.10
N ALA A 64 -29.15 0.20 10.48
CA ALA A 64 -29.49 -0.75 9.42
C ALA A 64 -30.36 -1.90 9.93
N TRP A 65 -30.09 -2.42 11.14
CA TRP A 65 -30.92 -3.46 11.74
C TRP A 65 -32.34 -2.97 12.01
N ARG A 66 -32.50 -1.75 12.55
CA ARG A 66 -33.81 -1.17 12.82
C ARG A 66 -34.63 -0.91 11.56
N THR A 67 -33.98 -0.47 10.48
CA THR A 67 -34.67 0.02 9.28
C THR A 67 -34.78 -1.02 8.17
N ARG A 68 -33.85 -1.99 8.08
CA ARG A 68 -33.66 -2.83 6.89
C ARG A 68 -33.37 -4.30 7.17
N ARG A 69 -33.58 -4.80 8.39
CA ARG A 69 -33.36 -6.22 8.74
C ARG A 69 -34.18 -7.23 7.93
N THR A 70 -35.27 -6.81 7.29
CA THR A 70 -36.10 -7.67 6.45
C THR A 70 -35.39 -8.07 5.16
N ILE A 71 -34.42 -7.27 4.69
CA ILE A 71 -33.59 -7.60 3.54
C ILE A 71 -32.49 -8.56 4.01
N ARG A 72 -32.58 -9.84 3.61
CA ARG A 72 -31.67 -10.90 4.07
C ARG A 72 -30.20 -10.54 3.91
N ALA A 73 -29.81 -9.97 2.77
CA ALA A 73 -28.44 -9.55 2.53
C ALA A 73 -27.98 -8.51 3.57
N VAL A 74 -28.81 -7.51 3.87
CA VAL A 74 -28.49 -6.45 4.85
C VAL A 74 -28.38 -7.05 6.25
N ALA A 75 -29.28 -7.96 6.63
CA ALA A 75 -29.22 -8.64 7.92
C ALA A 75 -27.92 -9.45 8.07
N VAL A 76 -27.54 -10.22 7.05
CA VAL A 76 -26.30 -11.00 7.04
C VAL A 76 -25.07 -10.09 7.11
N ALA A 77 -25.02 -9.03 6.30
CA ALA A 77 -23.92 -8.07 6.31
C ALA A 77 -23.81 -7.33 7.65
N THR A 78 -24.94 -7.02 8.29
CA THR A 78 -24.98 -6.40 9.63
C THR A 78 -24.34 -7.33 10.66
N TRP A 79 -24.76 -8.60 10.70
CA TRP A 79 -24.19 -9.60 11.61
C TRP A 79 -22.71 -9.86 11.35
N ALA A 80 -22.33 -10.08 10.09
CA ALA A 80 -20.94 -10.34 9.71
C ALA A 80 -20.02 -9.17 10.13
N THR A 81 -20.43 -7.93 9.85
CA THR A 81 -19.66 -6.73 10.23
C THR A 81 -19.61 -6.56 11.75
N GLY A 82 -20.72 -6.82 12.46
CA GLY A 82 -20.77 -6.77 13.91
C GLY A 82 -19.84 -7.80 14.57
N LEU A 83 -19.84 -9.05 14.07
CA LEU A 83 -18.94 -10.11 14.56
C LEU A 83 -17.47 -9.77 14.29
N LEU A 84 -17.15 -9.23 13.11
CA LEU A 84 -15.79 -8.76 12.80
C LEU A 84 -15.35 -7.60 13.70
N LEU A 85 -16.26 -6.68 14.04
CA LEU A 85 -15.96 -5.58 14.98
C LEU A 85 -15.64 -6.13 16.38
N VAL A 86 -16.43 -7.07 16.88
CA VAL A 86 -16.18 -7.73 18.17
C VAL A 86 -14.85 -8.48 18.14
N ALA A 87 -14.59 -9.26 17.09
CA ALA A 87 -13.33 -9.96 16.91
C ALA A 87 -12.13 -8.99 16.88
N GLN A 88 -12.25 -7.86 16.16
CA GLN A 88 -11.19 -6.85 16.06
C GLN A 88 -10.83 -6.25 17.42
N VAL A 89 -11.84 -5.91 18.24
CA VAL A 89 -11.64 -5.38 19.60
C VAL A 89 -11.00 -6.45 20.49
N ALA A 90 -11.50 -7.69 20.45
CA ALA A 90 -10.98 -8.80 21.24
C ALA A 90 -9.52 -9.12 20.89
N ILE A 91 -9.17 -9.24 19.61
CA ILE A 91 -7.80 -9.50 19.15
C ILE A 91 -6.89 -8.33 19.52
N GLY A 92 -7.38 -7.09 19.43
CA GLY A 92 -6.64 -5.90 19.89
C GLY A 92 -6.32 -5.94 21.38
N ALA A 93 -7.26 -6.38 22.22
CA ALA A 93 -7.02 -6.58 23.64
C ALA A 93 -6.03 -7.73 23.90
N VAL A 94 -6.18 -8.86 23.20
CA VAL A 94 -5.28 -10.02 23.29
C VAL A 94 -3.84 -9.66 22.91
N ASN A 95 -3.65 -8.82 21.89
CA ASN A 95 -2.31 -8.31 21.54
C ASN A 95 -1.61 -7.67 22.72
N VAL A 96 -2.33 -6.82 23.47
CA VAL A 96 -1.77 -6.12 24.62
C VAL A 96 -1.47 -7.11 25.75
N VAL A 97 -2.40 -8.01 26.06
CA VAL A 97 -2.27 -8.98 27.15
C VAL A 97 -1.14 -9.99 26.91
N LEU A 98 -0.89 -10.36 25.65
CA LEU A 98 0.13 -11.33 25.26
C LEU A 98 1.48 -10.70 24.88
N ASP A 99 1.66 -9.40 25.09
CA ASP A 99 2.88 -8.67 24.74
C ASP A 99 3.22 -8.74 23.23
N PHE A 100 2.22 -8.41 22.42
CA PHE A 100 2.30 -8.20 20.97
C PHE A 100 2.98 -9.33 20.17
N PRO A 101 2.56 -10.61 20.32
CA PRO A 101 3.12 -11.67 19.52
C PRO A 101 2.87 -11.41 18.03
N VAL A 102 3.88 -11.70 17.19
CA VAL A 102 3.79 -11.48 15.74
C VAL A 102 2.52 -12.12 15.14
N ALA A 103 2.12 -13.29 15.64
CA ALA A 103 0.94 -13.99 15.14
C ALA A 103 -0.37 -13.21 15.41
N THR A 104 -0.53 -12.65 16.61
CA THR A 104 -1.74 -11.90 16.97
C THR A 104 -1.70 -10.48 16.39
N ASN A 105 -0.53 -9.86 16.23
CA ASN A 105 -0.39 -8.60 15.50
C ASN A 105 -0.78 -8.74 14.02
N VAL A 106 -0.32 -9.81 13.36
CA VAL A 106 -0.74 -10.15 11.99
C VAL A 106 -2.24 -10.42 11.95
N LEU A 107 -2.78 -11.16 12.93
CA LEU A 107 -4.21 -11.43 13.02
C LEU A 107 -5.01 -10.13 13.17
N HIS A 108 -4.58 -9.21 14.04
CA HIS A 108 -5.22 -7.91 14.26
C HIS A 108 -5.26 -7.06 13.00
N LEU A 109 -4.16 -7.03 12.23
CA LEU A 109 -4.12 -6.34 10.95
C LEU A 109 -5.04 -7.02 9.93
N ALA A 110 -5.02 -8.35 9.86
CA ALA A 110 -5.86 -9.11 8.93
C ALA A 110 -7.36 -8.92 9.23
N THR A 111 -7.75 -8.98 10.51
CA THR A 111 -9.14 -8.71 10.92
C THR A 111 -9.52 -7.25 10.78
N ALA A 112 -8.58 -6.30 10.91
CA ALA A 112 -8.82 -4.89 10.61
C ALA A 112 -9.15 -4.71 9.12
N ALA A 113 -8.37 -5.33 8.24
CA ALA A 113 -8.59 -5.30 6.80
C ALA A 113 -9.93 -5.97 6.42
N ALA A 114 -10.25 -7.10 7.04
CA ALA A 114 -11.52 -7.79 6.84
C ALA A 114 -12.71 -6.97 7.35
N LEU A 115 -12.60 -6.34 8.52
CA LEU A 115 -13.62 -5.43 9.05
C LEU A 115 -13.82 -4.22 8.14
N TRP A 116 -12.74 -3.62 7.65
CA TRP A 116 -12.80 -2.53 6.68
C TRP A 116 -13.55 -2.97 5.42
N ALA A 117 -13.18 -4.12 4.84
CA ALA A 117 -13.84 -4.71 3.68
C ALA A 117 -15.34 -4.98 3.94
N ALA A 118 -15.68 -5.47 5.13
CA ALA A 118 -17.07 -5.72 5.53
C ALA A 118 -17.87 -4.43 5.66
N VAL A 119 -17.32 -3.39 6.30
CA VAL A 119 -17.94 -2.06 6.39
C VAL A 119 -18.16 -1.45 5.01
N VAL A 120 -17.19 -1.63 4.11
CA VAL A 120 -17.24 -1.22 2.70
C VAL A 120 -18.40 -1.94 1.99
N ALA A 121 -18.41 -3.28 2.01
CA ALA A 121 -19.46 -4.09 1.40
C ALA A 121 -20.86 -3.80 1.98
N PHE A 122 -20.95 -3.66 3.30
CA PHE A 122 -22.16 -3.29 4.01
C PHE A 122 -22.69 -1.94 3.54
N THR A 123 -21.83 -0.94 3.40
CA THR A 123 -22.23 0.40 2.96
C THR A 123 -22.67 0.40 1.48
N ILE A 124 -22.01 -0.38 0.61
CA ILE A 124 -22.47 -0.60 -0.78
C ILE A 124 -23.88 -1.16 -0.78
N LEU A 125 -24.09 -2.24 -0.04
CA LEU A 125 -25.37 -2.93 0.05
C LEU A 125 -26.49 -2.02 0.58
N ILE A 126 -26.20 -1.18 1.58
CA ILE A 126 -27.15 -0.17 2.08
C ILE A 126 -27.45 0.90 1.02
N LYS A 127 -26.47 1.28 0.19
CA LYS A 127 -26.70 2.24 -0.91
C LYS A 127 -27.60 1.65 -2.00
N GLU A 128 -27.34 0.40 -2.41
CA GLU A 128 -28.10 -0.30 -3.46
C GLU A 128 -29.53 -0.63 -3.03
N THR A 129 -29.75 -0.88 -1.74
CA THR A 129 -31.08 -1.18 -1.19
C THR A 129 -31.88 0.07 -0.79
N ARG A 130 -31.45 1.27 -1.22
CA ARG A 130 -32.22 2.50 -0.96
C ARG A 130 -33.56 2.43 -1.72
N PRO A 131 -34.70 2.68 -1.08
CA PRO A 131 -35.96 2.84 -1.79
C PRO A 131 -35.81 3.97 -2.82
N THR A 132 -36.17 3.72 -4.08
CA THR A 132 -36.30 4.79 -5.05
C THR A 132 -37.40 5.73 -4.56
N PRO A 133 -37.19 7.06 -4.57
CA PRO A 133 -38.27 8.00 -4.31
C PRO A 133 -39.39 7.70 -5.32
N ILE A 134 -40.58 7.39 -4.83
CA ILE A 134 -41.77 7.35 -5.69
C ILE A 134 -41.90 8.76 -6.25
N PRO A 135 -41.87 8.98 -7.58
CA PRO A 135 -42.19 10.28 -8.14
C PRO A 135 -43.57 10.65 -7.61
N LEU A 136 -43.66 11.73 -6.84
CA LEU A 136 -44.96 12.31 -6.52
C LEU A 136 -45.67 12.51 -7.86
N ALA A 137 -46.78 11.81 -8.06
CA ALA A 137 -47.57 11.89 -9.27
C ALA A 137 -47.77 13.36 -9.58
N ALA A 138 -47.13 13.85 -10.65
CA ALA A 138 -47.40 15.16 -11.17
C ALA A 138 -48.90 15.22 -11.40
N GLY A 139 -49.56 16.17 -10.74
CA GLY A 139 -51.00 16.36 -10.84
C GLY A 139 -51.43 16.39 -12.29
N HIS A 140 -52.57 15.74 -12.55
CA HIS A 140 -53.32 15.77 -13.79
C HIS A 140 -53.14 17.08 -14.56
N GLN A 141 -52.54 17.02 -15.75
CA GLN A 141 -53.00 17.82 -16.87
C GLN A 141 -53.33 16.89 -18.03
N ALA A 142 -54.63 16.86 -18.32
CA ALA A 142 -55.21 16.20 -19.47
C ALA A 142 -54.71 16.86 -20.76
N GLY A 143 -54.31 16.05 -21.74
CA GLY A 143 -53.82 16.55 -23.03
C GLY A 143 -53.57 15.44 -24.04
N THR A 144 -54.67 14.97 -24.65
CA THR A 144 -54.78 14.41 -26.01
C THR A 144 -53.90 13.21 -26.41
N ALA A 145 -54.57 12.06 -26.53
CA ALA A 145 -54.08 10.86 -27.21
C ALA A 145 -54.21 10.97 -28.75
N ALA A 146 -53.22 10.42 -29.47
CA ALA A 146 -53.32 9.92 -30.85
C ALA A 146 -52.12 8.99 -31.16
N PRO A 147 -52.21 8.05 -32.12
CA PRO A 147 -51.92 6.64 -31.85
C PRO A 147 -50.56 6.10 -32.31
N VAL A 148 -50.24 4.95 -31.72
CA VAL A 148 -49.13 4.01 -31.97
C VAL A 148 -49.06 3.57 -33.44
N ARG A 149 -47.84 3.57 -34.00
CA ARG A 149 -47.49 2.77 -35.19
C ARG A 149 -46.18 2.03 -34.93
N SER A 150 -46.28 0.70 -34.88
CA SER A 150 -45.20 -0.27 -34.79
C SER A 150 -44.38 -0.32 -36.08
N GLN A 151 -43.05 -0.19 -35.99
CA GLN A 151 -42.14 -0.80 -36.97
C GLN A 151 -40.85 -1.27 -36.28
N THR A 152 -40.75 -2.59 -36.23
CA THR A 152 -39.51 -3.37 -36.15
C THR A 152 -38.58 -3.02 -37.31
N SER A 153 -37.28 -2.83 -37.03
CA SER A 153 -36.21 -3.26 -37.94
C SER A 153 -34.86 -3.26 -37.23
N LEU A 154 -34.33 -4.47 -37.08
CA LEU A 154 -32.91 -4.78 -36.94
C LEU A 154 -32.16 -4.34 -38.20
N SER A 155 -31.08 -3.59 -38.03
CA SER A 155 -29.93 -3.51 -38.94
C SER A 155 -28.76 -2.94 -38.10
N ALA A 156 -27.50 -3.32 -38.26
CA ALA A 156 -26.83 -3.72 -39.47
C ALA A 156 -25.48 -4.43 -39.17
N TYR A 157 -24.94 -4.99 -40.26
CA TYR A 157 -23.54 -5.35 -40.54
C TYR A 157 -23.07 -6.79 -40.25
N ALA A 158 -23.30 -7.65 -41.24
CA ALA A 158 -22.42 -8.75 -41.60
C ALA A 158 -22.41 -8.94 -43.13
N GLU A 159 -21.22 -8.81 -43.74
CA GLU A 159 -20.71 -9.37 -45.01
C GLU A 159 -19.53 -8.49 -45.46
N ALA A 160 -18.39 -8.93 -45.99
CA ALA A 160 -17.94 -10.24 -46.45
C ALA A 160 -16.39 -10.22 -46.57
N ARG A 161 -15.74 -11.38 -46.40
CA ARG A 161 -14.74 -11.91 -47.36
C ARG A 161 -14.24 -13.29 -46.92
N ARG A 162 -14.55 -14.30 -47.74
CA ARG A 162 -13.76 -15.51 -47.95
C ARG A 162 -12.98 -15.31 -49.25
N ASP A 163 -11.71 -15.74 -49.28
CA ASP A 163 -11.17 -16.72 -50.24
C ASP A 163 -9.64 -16.88 -50.08
N ALA A 164 -9.21 -18.13 -50.23
CA ALA A 164 -7.86 -18.69 -50.03
C ALA A 164 -6.92 -18.38 -51.26
N PRO A 165 -5.65 -18.88 -51.41
CA PRO A 165 -5.16 -20.22 -51.04
C PRO A 165 -3.68 -20.35 -50.57
N LEU A 166 -3.35 -21.62 -50.31
CA LEU A 166 -2.10 -22.29 -49.95
C LEU A 166 -0.85 -21.91 -50.78
N SER A 167 0.33 -21.98 -50.14
CA SER A 167 1.47 -22.75 -50.67
C SER A 167 2.48 -23.13 -49.57
N ALA A 168 2.94 -24.38 -49.64
CA ALA A 168 4.11 -24.92 -48.97
C ALA A 168 5.38 -24.65 -49.83
N HIS A 169 6.55 -25.11 -49.35
CA HIS A 169 7.94 -24.97 -49.85
C HIS A 169 8.74 -23.94 -49.04
N ASP A 170 9.97 -24.14 -48.56
CA ASP A 170 10.95 -25.22 -48.68
C ASP A 170 12.04 -25.06 -47.57
N ALA A 171 12.71 -26.17 -47.28
CA ALA A 171 14.12 -26.36 -46.92
C ALA A 171 14.97 -25.28 -46.15
N LEU A 172 15.56 -25.80 -45.06
CA LEU A 172 16.86 -25.50 -44.42
C LEU A 172 18.00 -24.95 -45.34
N PRO A 173 19.01 -24.20 -44.82
CA PRO A 173 20.13 -24.83 -44.11
C PRO A 173 20.80 -24.06 -42.94
N ARG A 174 21.59 -24.86 -42.19
CA ARG A 174 22.54 -24.52 -41.12
C ARG A 174 23.54 -23.43 -41.50
N ALA A 175 24.00 -22.68 -40.49
CA ALA A 175 25.36 -22.17 -40.44
C ALA A 175 25.93 -22.29 -39.02
N GLN A 176 27.11 -22.91 -38.94
CA GLN A 176 27.95 -23.07 -37.75
C GLN A 176 28.96 -21.91 -37.66
N SER A 177 29.27 -21.48 -36.45
CA SER A 177 30.57 -21.00 -35.96
C SER A 177 30.39 -20.72 -34.45
N GLY A 178 31.21 -21.14 -33.49
CA GLY A 178 32.58 -21.61 -33.53
C GLY A 178 33.50 -20.56 -32.94
N VAL A 179 33.52 -20.36 -31.61
CA VAL A 179 34.65 -19.76 -30.87
C VAL A 179 34.77 -20.39 -29.49
N ALA A 180 35.97 -20.90 -29.21
CA ALA A 180 36.42 -21.50 -27.96
C ALA A 180 36.77 -20.43 -26.91
N VAL A 181 36.55 -20.73 -25.63
CA VAL A 181 37.21 -20.04 -24.50
C VAL A 181 37.63 -21.08 -23.45
N ALA A 182 38.82 -20.83 -22.92
CA ALA A 182 39.72 -21.70 -22.19
C ALA A 182 39.22 -22.25 -20.84
N LEU A 183 39.77 -23.42 -20.51
CA LEU A 183 39.77 -24.10 -19.22
C LEU A 183 40.53 -23.28 -18.16
N ALA A 184 39.93 -23.14 -16.97
CA ALA A 184 40.60 -22.72 -15.74
C ALA A 184 40.07 -23.57 -14.56
N PRO A 185 40.87 -23.80 -13.50
CA PRO A 185 40.88 -25.06 -12.78
C PRO A 185 39.78 -25.21 -11.73
N THR A 186 39.36 -26.46 -11.58
CA THR A 186 38.45 -27.00 -10.58
C THR A 186 38.97 -26.75 -9.16
N ILE A 187 38.45 -25.72 -8.48
CA ILE A 187 38.52 -25.61 -7.02
C ILE A 187 37.28 -26.30 -6.46
N LEU A 188 37.51 -27.47 -5.87
CA LEU A 188 36.56 -28.27 -5.11
C LEU A 188 35.82 -27.38 -4.07
N PRO A 189 34.49 -27.20 -4.16
CA PRO A 189 33.78 -26.53 -3.08
C PRO A 189 33.73 -27.49 -1.90
N LEU A 190 34.33 -27.08 -0.78
CA LEU A 190 34.12 -27.66 0.53
C LEU A 190 32.59 -27.77 0.73
N GLN A 191 32.06 -28.99 0.70
CA GLN A 191 30.65 -29.26 0.97
C GLN A 191 30.37 -28.91 2.43
N LEU A 192 30.01 -27.65 2.67
CA LEU A 192 29.20 -27.28 3.82
C LEU A 192 27.89 -28.04 3.65
N THR A 193 27.78 -29.16 4.34
CA THR A 193 26.58 -29.96 4.49
C THR A 193 25.43 -29.01 4.81
N ALA A 194 24.55 -28.80 3.84
CA ALA A 194 23.29 -28.12 4.07
C ALA A 194 22.57 -28.91 5.19
N PRO A 195 22.07 -28.25 6.24
CA PRO A 195 21.35 -28.96 7.29
C PRO A 195 20.17 -29.70 6.63
N ALA A 196 20.02 -30.96 7.02
CA ALA A 196 19.05 -31.89 6.48
C ALA A 196 17.65 -31.26 6.40
N ARG A 197 16.99 -31.42 5.25
CA ARG A 197 15.55 -31.19 5.10
C ARG A 197 14.81 -32.28 5.86
N THR A 198 14.27 -31.99 7.04
CA THR A 198 13.23 -32.83 7.65
C THR A 198 12.37 -32.04 8.63
N GLY A 199 11.15 -31.74 8.19
CA GLY A 199 10.07 -31.22 9.02
C GLY A 199 8.93 -30.84 8.08
N SER A 200 7.85 -31.61 8.09
CA SER A 200 6.59 -31.14 7.50
C SER A 200 6.22 -29.86 8.24
N HIS A 201 6.49 -28.70 7.63
CA HIS A 201 6.00 -27.44 8.17
C HIS A 201 4.50 -27.59 8.37
N SER A 202 4.02 -27.32 9.59
CA SER A 202 2.59 -27.31 9.83
C SER A 202 1.94 -26.35 8.83
N LEU A 203 0.71 -26.62 8.39
CA LEU A 203 -0.02 -25.72 7.47
C LEU A 203 0.00 -24.26 7.98
N ARG A 204 -0.01 -24.10 9.31
CA ARG A 204 0.11 -22.81 9.99
C ARG A 204 1.46 -22.12 9.75
N GLU A 205 2.57 -22.85 9.83
CA GLU A 205 3.92 -22.32 9.54
C GLU A 205 4.06 -21.92 8.08
N ALA A 206 3.58 -22.76 7.16
CA ALA A 206 3.59 -22.45 5.74
C ALA A 206 2.75 -21.19 5.44
N ALA A 207 1.54 -21.09 5.99
CA ALA A 207 0.68 -19.92 5.84
C ALA A 207 1.35 -18.65 6.39
N LYS A 208 1.97 -18.72 7.57
CA LYS A 208 2.74 -17.62 8.17
C LYS A 208 3.89 -17.20 7.26
N ALA A 209 4.61 -18.15 6.66
CA ALA A 209 5.72 -17.87 5.76
C ALA A 209 5.26 -17.14 4.49
N TYR A 210 4.15 -17.54 3.88
CA TYR A 210 3.56 -16.82 2.74
C TYR A 210 3.05 -15.43 3.13
N LEU A 211 2.40 -15.28 4.28
CA LEU A 211 1.95 -13.96 4.78
C LEU A 211 3.12 -13.02 5.06
N LEU A 212 4.26 -13.51 5.54
CA LEU A 212 5.46 -12.68 5.71
C LEU A 212 6.04 -12.25 4.36
N LEU A 213 5.87 -13.08 3.31
CA LEU A 213 6.36 -12.79 1.97
C LEU A 213 5.61 -11.64 1.29
N THR A 214 4.34 -11.41 1.66
CA THR A 214 3.54 -10.29 1.15
C THR A 214 3.94 -8.92 1.71
N LYS A 215 4.81 -8.88 2.74
CA LYS A 215 5.30 -7.64 3.39
C LYS A 215 4.15 -6.71 3.83
N PRO A 216 3.22 -7.20 4.68
CA PRO A 216 1.94 -6.53 4.94
C PRO A 216 2.08 -5.10 5.47
N TRP A 217 3.09 -4.84 6.30
CA TRP A 217 3.34 -3.51 6.88
C TRP A 217 3.77 -2.48 5.84
N ILE A 218 4.61 -2.89 4.88
CA ILE A 218 5.04 -2.00 3.79
C ILE A 218 3.85 -1.73 2.88
N VAL A 219 3.14 -2.78 2.48
CA VAL A 219 1.98 -2.67 1.59
C VAL A 219 0.86 -1.83 2.22
N ALA A 220 0.65 -1.89 3.53
CA ALA A 220 -0.36 -1.10 4.22
C ALA A 220 -0.18 0.42 4.00
N LEU A 221 1.06 0.92 4.10
CA LEU A 221 1.34 2.34 3.85
C LEU A 221 1.09 2.71 2.37
N LEU A 222 1.45 1.84 1.42
CA LEU A 222 1.15 2.05 -0.01
C LEU A 222 -0.36 2.12 -0.26
N LEU A 223 -1.14 1.23 0.36
CA LEU A 223 -2.60 1.24 0.22
C LEU A 223 -3.23 2.47 0.89
N ALA A 224 -2.66 2.96 1.98
CA ALA A 224 -3.11 4.18 2.64
C ALA A 224 -2.93 5.40 1.73
N THR A 225 -1.81 5.51 1.02
CA THR A 225 -1.60 6.63 0.07
C THR A 225 -2.47 6.48 -1.19
N THR A 226 -2.69 5.26 -1.68
CA THR A 226 -3.68 4.97 -2.74
C THR A 226 -5.07 5.42 -2.32
N LEU A 227 -5.56 4.99 -1.15
CA LEU A 227 -6.87 5.38 -0.63
C LEU A 227 -6.96 6.90 -0.40
N GLY A 228 -5.90 7.52 0.10
CA GLY A 228 -5.83 8.97 0.26
C GLY A 228 -6.02 9.69 -1.07
N ALA A 229 -5.32 9.26 -2.12
CA ALA A 229 -5.48 9.82 -3.47
C ALA A 229 -6.88 9.61 -4.04
N MET A 230 -7.51 8.46 -3.80
CA MET A 230 -8.91 8.21 -4.20
C MET A 230 -9.89 9.19 -3.53
N LEU A 231 -9.67 9.49 -2.25
CA LEU A 231 -10.51 10.41 -1.48
C LEU A 231 -10.25 11.89 -1.79
N LEU A 232 -9.07 12.21 -2.32
CA LEU A 232 -8.65 13.54 -2.74
C LEU A 232 -9.10 13.90 -4.17
N SER A 233 -9.52 12.91 -4.95
CA SER A 233 -9.87 13.16 -6.33
C SER A 233 -11.08 14.11 -6.43
N GLN A 234 -10.98 15.11 -7.30
CA GLN A 234 -12.05 16.11 -7.50
C GLN A 234 -13.34 15.50 -8.11
N ALA A 235 -13.35 14.20 -8.41
CA ALA A 235 -14.53 13.45 -8.84
C ALA A 235 -15.54 13.18 -7.70
N GLY A 236 -15.25 13.64 -6.48
CA GLY A 236 -16.11 13.48 -5.30
C GLY A 236 -15.88 12.16 -4.57
N ILE A 237 -16.83 11.77 -3.71
CA ILE A 237 -16.69 10.55 -2.90
C ILE A 237 -16.68 9.32 -3.84
N PRO A 238 -15.58 8.54 -3.88
CA PRO A 238 -15.46 7.44 -4.81
C PRO A 238 -16.47 6.33 -4.53
N GLU A 239 -16.91 5.63 -5.58
CA GLU A 239 -17.75 4.46 -5.43
C GLU A 239 -17.00 3.41 -4.59
N LEU A 240 -17.68 2.92 -3.57
CA LEU A 240 -17.06 2.07 -2.57
C LEU A 240 -16.64 0.70 -3.11
N ARG A 241 -17.31 0.21 -4.16
CA ARG A 241 -16.90 -0.96 -4.94
C ARG A 241 -15.55 -0.72 -5.62
N ILE A 242 -15.36 0.46 -6.23
CA ILE A 242 -14.10 0.84 -6.88
C ILE A 242 -12.99 0.97 -5.83
N VAL A 243 -13.27 1.56 -4.66
CA VAL A 243 -12.33 1.60 -3.53
C VAL A 243 -11.90 0.19 -3.14
N PHE A 244 -12.85 -0.72 -2.92
CA PHE A 244 -12.56 -2.10 -2.54
C PHE A 244 -11.67 -2.83 -3.55
N LEU A 245 -12.09 -2.82 -4.82
CA LEU A 245 -11.39 -3.50 -5.91
C LEU A 245 -10.00 -2.91 -6.16
N THR A 246 -9.85 -1.59 -6.02
CA THR A 246 -8.56 -0.92 -6.17
C THR A 246 -7.60 -1.30 -5.05
N LEU A 247 -8.06 -1.34 -3.79
CA LEU A 247 -7.19 -1.73 -2.68
C LEU A 247 -6.83 -3.21 -2.73
N ILE A 248 -7.75 -4.10 -3.13
CA ILE A 248 -7.42 -5.53 -3.32
C ILE A 248 -6.46 -5.72 -4.48
N GLY A 249 -6.73 -5.12 -5.64
CA GLY A 249 -5.86 -5.20 -6.82
C GLY A 249 -4.46 -4.65 -6.52
N GLY A 250 -4.38 -3.51 -5.86
CA GLY A 250 -3.13 -2.90 -5.39
C GLY A 250 -2.41 -3.76 -4.35
N TRP A 251 -3.13 -4.36 -3.40
CA TRP A 251 -2.56 -5.26 -2.40
C TRP A 251 -1.93 -6.50 -3.05
N LEU A 252 -2.64 -7.14 -3.98
CA LEU A 252 -2.16 -8.30 -4.74
C LEU A 252 -0.92 -7.95 -5.58
N ALA A 253 -0.95 -6.84 -6.32
CA ALA A 253 0.16 -6.39 -7.16
C ALA A 253 1.41 -6.02 -6.34
N ALA A 254 1.25 -5.26 -5.26
CA ALA A 254 2.34 -4.87 -4.36
C ALA A 254 2.91 -6.08 -3.60
N SER A 255 2.05 -6.99 -3.13
CA SER A 255 2.47 -8.23 -2.45
C SER A 255 3.19 -9.18 -3.40
N GLY A 256 2.71 -9.30 -4.64
CA GLY A 256 3.31 -10.13 -5.68
C GLY A 256 4.70 -9.62 -6.07
N SER A 257 4.82 -8.35 -6.41
CA SER A 257 6.11 -7.71 -6.72
C SER A 257 7.07 -7.69 -5.52
N GLY A 258 6.55 -7.54 -4.29
CA GLY A 258 7.29 -7.70 -3.02
C GLY A 258 7.84 -9.11 -2.80
N SER A 259 7.08 -10.13 -3.19
CA SER A 259 7.48 -11.54 -3.14
C SER A 259 8.55 -11.85 -4.18
N LEU A 260 8.40 -11.32 -5.41
CA LEU A 260 9.40 -11.43 -6.48
C LEU A 260 10.72 -10.73 -6.11
N ASN A 261 10.64 -9.55 -5.49
CA ASN A 261 11.82 -8.89 -4.93
C ASN A 261 12.55 -9.79 -3.91
N SER A 262 11.80 -10.44 -3.02
CA SER A 262 12.39 -11.36 -2.03
C SER A 262 13.00 -12.61 -2.69
N TYR A 263 12.41 -13.09 -3.79
CA TYR A 263 12.99 -14.15 -4.61
C TYR A 263 14.33 -13.73 -5.23
N ILE A 264 14.42 -12.51 -5.78
CA ILE A 264 15.63 -12.00 -6.41
C ILE A 264 16.73 -11.73 -5.37
N ASP A 265 16.37 -11.19 -4.21
CA ASP A 265 17.30 -10.81 -3.14
C ASP A 265 17.75 -11.99 -2.25
N ARG A 266 17.33 -13.23 -2.56
CA ARG A 266 17.54 -14.43 -1.72
C ARG A 266 19.00 -14.77 -1.40
N ASP A 267 19.93 -14.35 -2.25
CA ASP A 267 21.37 -14.58 -2.14
C ASP A 267 22.02 -13.58 -1.17
N ILE A 268 21.66 -12.29 -1.26
CA ILE A 268 22.16 -11.24 -0.39
C ILE A 268 21.44 -11.22 0.96
N ASP A 269 20.15 -11.56 1.00
CA ASP A 269 19.37 -11.55 2.24
C ASP A 269 19.88 -12.58 3.26
N LYS A 270 20.51 -13.67 2.81
CA LYS A 270 21.14 -14.68 3.70
C LYS A 270 22.32 -14.13 4.49
N GLN A 271 22.95 -13.06 4.01
CA GLN A 271 24.19 -12.52 4.56
C GLN A 271 23.96 -11.24 5.39
N MET A 272 22.72 -10.74 5.43
CA MET A 272 22.35 -9.54 6.18
C MET A 272 21.65 -9.92 7.49
N ALA A 273 22.10 -9.37 8.61
CA ALA A 273 21.58 -9.74 9.94
C ALA A 273 20.06 -9.55 10.06
N ARG A 274 19.54 -8.49 9.44
CA ARG A 274 18.12 -8.14 9.45
C ARG A 274 17.25 -9.12 8.63
N THR A 275 17.78 -9.67 7.55
CA THR A 275 16.96 -10.36 6.54
C THR A 275 17.25 -11.86 6.46
N ALA A 276 18.30 -12.36 7.12
CA ALA A 276 18.67 -13.77 7.18
C ALA A 276 17.58 -14.68 7.77
N ARG A 277 16.66 -14.14 8.59
CA ARG A 277 15.54 -14.89 9.19
C ARG A 277 14.26 -14.88 8.35
N ARG A 278 14.27 -14.26 7.17
CA ARG A 278 13.10 -14.22 6.28
C ARG A 278 12.79 -15.62 5.72
N PRO A 279 11.53 -15.86 5.27
CA PRO A 279 11.09 -17.18 4.81
C PRO A 279 11.97 -17.86 3.75
N LEU A 280 12.50 -17.11 2.78
CA LEU A 280 13.38 -17.66 1.73
C LEU A 280 14.82 -17.92 2.23
N PRO A 281 15.53 -16.94 2.82
CA PRO A 281 16.86 -17.14 3.37
C PRO A 281 16.96 -18.27 4.39
N SER A 282 15.95 -18.40 5.26
CA SER A 282 15.91 -19.43 6.30
C SER A 282 15.44 -20.80 5.81
N GLY A 283 15.08 -20.94 4.54
CA GLY A 283 14.62 -22.20 3.95
C GLY A 283 13.19 -22.63 4.30
N GLN A 284 12.37 -21.78 4.95
CA GLN A 284 10.96 -22.07 5.23
C GLN A 284 10.12 -22.20 3.96
N LEU A 285 10.51 -21.49 2.89
CA LEU A 285 9.93 -21.60 1.56
C LEU A 285 11.03 -21.80 0.52
N THR A 286 10.75 -22.63 -0.49
CA THR A 286 11.63 -22.82 -1.64
C THR A 286 11.55 -21.62 -2.59
N SER A 287 12.63 -21.35 -3.33
CA SER A 287 12.67 -20.28 -4.34
C SER A 287 11.57 -20.45 -5.40
N ARG A 288 11.23 -21.70 -5.78
CA ARG A 288 10.16 -21.98 -6.75
C ARG A 288 8.78 -21.59 -6.21
N GLN A 289 8.48 -21.91 -4.94
CA GLN A 289 7.23 -21.50 -4.28
C GLN A 289 7.07 -19.98 -4.26
N ALA A 290 8.13 -19.26 -3.88
CA ALA A 290 8.11 -17.81 -3.84
C ALA A 290 7.92 -17.15 -5.21
N LEU A 291 8.59 -17.70 -6.25
CA LEU A 291 8.44 -17.24 -7.63
C LEU A 291 7.01 -17.44 -8.14
N ILE A 292 6.46 -18.65 -8.00
CA ILE A 292 5.10 -18.96 -8.43
C ILE A 292 4.09 -18.07 -7.70
N PHE A 293 4.20 -17.97 -6.39
CA PHE A 293 3.30 -17.16 -5.57
C PHE A 293 3.36 -15.68 -5.96
N GLY A 294 4.56 -15.10 -6.06
CA GLY A 294 4.73 -13.70 -6.45
C GLY A 294 4.18 -13.39 -7.84
N THR A 295 4.42 -14.28 -8.81
CA THR A 295 3.90 -14.13 -10.18
C THR A 295 2.37 -14.22 -10.21
N ILE A 296 1.77 -15.21 -9.53
CA ILE A 296 0.32 -15.36 -9.46
C ILE A 296 -0.33 -14.13 -8.83
N LEU A 297 0.15 -13.67 -7.68
CA LEU A 297 -0.40 -12.48 -7.02
C LEU A 297 -0.30 -11.24 -7.91
N THR A 298 0.82 -11.06 -8.61
CA THR A 298 1.00 -9.93 -9.53
C THR A 298 -0.04 -10.00 -10.66
N ILE A 299 -0.18 -11.15 -11.33
CA ILE A 299 -1.15 -11.33 -12.42
C ILE A 299 -2.58 -11.09 -11.91
N LEU A 300 -2.96 -11.66 -10.77
CA LEU A 300 -4.29 -11.48 -10.19
C LEU A 300 -4.56 -10.01 -9.81
N GLY A 301 -3.56 -9.30 -9.28
CA GLY A 301 -3.67 -7.88 -8.96
C GLY A 301 -3.94 -7.03 -10.20
N ILE A 302 -3.14 -7.23 -11.25
CA ILE A 302 -3.30 -6.50 -12.52
C ILE A 302 -4.63 -6.86 -13.20
N ALA A 303 -5.00 -8.14 -13.23
CA ALA A 303 -6.27 -8.59 -13.80
C ALA A 303 -7.47 -8.00 -13.04
N THR A 304 -7.40 -7.91 -11.71
CA THR A 304 -8.46 -7.31 -10.89
C THR A 304 -8.69 -5.85 -11.27
N LEU A 305 -7.61 -5.08 -11.40
CA LEU A 305 -7.70 -3.66 -11.80
C LEU A 305 -8.19 -3.51 -13.24
N ALA A 306 -7.70 -4.34 -14.16
CA ALA A 306 -8.04 -4.24 -15.58
C ALA A 306 -9.51 -4.60 -15.86
N LEU A 307 -10.02 -5.65 -15.22
CA LEU A 307 -11.35 -6.19 -15.47
C LEU A 307 -12.45 -5.47 -14.67
N PHE A 308 -12.14 -4.98 -13.46
CA PHE A 308 -13.16 -4.49 -12.53
C PHE A 308 -13.01 -3.02 -12.13
N VAL A 309 -11.90 -2.36 -12.48
CA VAL A 309 -11.67 -0.92 -12.18
C VAL A 309 -11.54 -0.13 -13.48
N ASN A 310 -10.35 -0.09 -14.09
CA ASN A 310 -10.10 0.45 -15.43
C ASN A 310 -8.68 0.13 -15.90
N LEU A 311 -8.46 0.27 -17.22
CA LEU A 311 -7.19 -0.05 -17.86
C LEU A 311 -6.04 0.87 -17.42
N LEU A 312 -6.30 2.15 -17.17
CA LEU A 312 -5.26 3.10 -16.75
C LEU A 312 -4.65 2.71 -15.39
N SER A 313 -5.51 2.37 -14.41
CA SER A 313 -5.09 1.92 -13.09
C SER A 313 -4.30 0.62 -13.16
N ALA A 314 -4.74 -0.31 -14.02
CA ALA A 314 -4.04 -1.57 -14.25
C ALA A 314 -2.67 -1.36 -14.91
N ALA A 315 -2.58 -0.48 -15.91
CA ALA A 315 -1.33 -0.14 -16.57
C ALA A 315 -0.34 0.51 -15.58
N LEU A 316 -0.78 1.46 -14.76
CA LEU A 316 0.05 2.07 -13.72
C LEU A 316 0.53 1.05 -12.69
N ALA A 317 -0.35 0.15 -12.22
CA ALA A 317 0.05 -0.91 -11.29
C ALA A 317 1.04 -1.90 -11.94
N LEU A 318 0.88 -2.21 -13.23
CA LEU A 318 1.80 -3.07 -13.98
C LEU A 318 3.16 -2.39 -14.13
N ILE A 319 3.18 -1.13 -14.55
CA ILE A 319 4.41 -0.33 -14.64
C ILE A 319 5.11 -0.32 -13.28
N GLY A 320 4.39 -0.06 -12.19
CA GLY A 320 4.97 -0.04 -10.84
C GLY A 320 5.56 -1.38 -10.43
N SER A 321 4.84 -2.47 -10.73
CA SER A 321 5.29 -3.84 -10.43
C SER A 321 6.54 -4.21 -11.23
N LEU A 322 6.55 -3.95 -12.54
CA LEU A 322 7.69 -4.21 -13.42
C LEU A 322 8.88 -3.31 -13.08
N TYR A 323 8.64 -2.04 -12.78
CA TYR A 323 9.67 -1.11 -12.36
C TYR A 323 10.32 -1.56 -11.05
N TYR A 324 9.52 -2.00 -10.07
CA TYR A 324 10.06 -2.50 -8.80
C TYR A 324 10.87 -3.79 -8.98
N VAL A 325 10.38 -4.74 -9.76
CA VAL A 325 11.02 -6.06 -9.94
C VAL A 325 12.22 -5.98 -10.86
N VAL A 326 12.07 -5.37 -12.04
CA VAL A 326 13.11 -5.34 -13.07
C VAL A 326 14.05 -4.17 -12.86
N VAL A 327 13.52 -2.94 -12.95
CA VAL A 327 14.35 -1.73 -12.95
C VAL A 327 15.04 -1.57 -11.59
N TYR A 328 14.29 -1.58 -10.50
CA TYR A 328 14.85 -1.43 -9.16
C TYR A 328 15.60 -2.69 -8.70
N THR A 329 14.93 -3.85 -8.60
CA THR A 329 15.52 -4.99 -7.90
C THR A 329 16.62 -5.71 -8.68
N LEU A 330 16.41 -5.99 -9.97
CA LEU A 330 17.42 -6.70 -10.79
C LEU A 330 18.57 -5.77 -11.20
N ILE A 331 18.24 -4.56 -11.65
CA ILE A 331 19.23 -3.67 -12.27
C ILE A 331 19.80 -2.71 -11.24
N LEU A 332 19.02 -1.71 -10.81
CA LEU A 332 19.55 -0.54 -10.12
C LEU A 332 20.16 -0.89 -8.77
N LYS A 333 19.48 -1.72 -7.97
CA LYS A 333 19.90 -2.05 -6.61
C LYS A 333 21.32 -2.59 -6.56
N ARG A 334 21.73 -3.39 -7.55
CA ARG A 334 23.06 -4.02 -7.60
C ARG A 334 24.09 -3.22 -8.40
N SER A 335 23.69 -2.20 -9.14
CA SER A 335 24.57 -1.51 -10.11
C SER A 335 24.82 -0.03 -9.80
N THR A 336 23.96 0.64 -9.01
CA THR A 336 24.09 2.09 -8.82
C THR A 336 23.78 2.58 -7.39
N PRO A 337 24.53 3.58 -6.90
CA PRO A 337 24.21 4.31 -5.66
C PRO A 337 22.95 5.16 -5.73
N GLN A 338 22.44 5.43 -6.94
CA GLN A 338 21.18 6.15 -7.17
C GLN A 338 19.96 5.24 -7.19
N SER A 339 20.12 3.97 -6.79
CA SER A 339 19.05 2.97 -6.77
C SER A 339 17.84 3.39 -5.93
N VAL A 340 18.05 4.15 -4.85
CA VAL A 340 16.96 4.68 -4.01
C VAL A 340 16.18 5.78 -4.71
N VAL A 341 16.85 6.71 -5.38
CA VAL A 341 16.21 7.84 -6.06
C VAL A 341 15.43 7.35 -7.26
N ILE A 342 16.11 6.66 -8.18
CA ILE A 342 15.50 6.16 -9.41
C ILE A 342 14.47 5.07 -9.08
N GLY A 343 14.79 4.17 -8.14
CA GLY A 343 13.86 3.15 -7.66
C GLY A 343 12.61 3.71 -6.97
N GLY A 344 12.67 4.94 -6.45
CA GLY A 344 11.55 5.61 -5.81
C GLY A 344 10.32 5.81 -6.70
N VAL A 345 10.49 5.75 -8.03
CA VAL A 345 9.37 5.79 -8.99
C VAL A 345 8.32 4.71 -8.71
N ALA A 346 8.76 3.48 -8.38
CA ALA A 346 7.83 2.40 -8.07
C ALA A 346 6.96 2.70 -6.84
N GLY A 347 7.54 3.35 -5.82
CA GLY A 347 6.83 3.77 -4.62
C GLY A 347 5.87 4.93 -4.84
N ALA A 348 6.06 5.72 -5.90
CA ALA A 348 5.26 6.89 -6.25
C ALA A 348 4.02 6.58 -7.10
N LEU A 349 3.91 5.37 -7.68
CA LEU A 349 2.74 4.98 -8.50
C LEU A 349 1.45 4.67 -7.73
N PRO A 350 1.45 4.13 -6.49
CA PRO A 350 0.22 3.85 -5.75
C PRO A 350 -0.81 5.00 -5.68
N PRO A 351 -0.45 6.27 -5.41
CA PRO A 351 -1.42 7.37 -5.47
C PRO A 351 -1.94 7.62 -6.89
N LEU A 352 -1.12 7.42 -7.93
CA LEU A 352 -1.58 7.54 -9.33
C LEU A 352 -2.59 6.45 -9.69
N VAL A 353 -2.35 5.22 -9.23
CA VAL A 353 -3.31 4.10 -9.37
C VAL A 353 -4.64 4.46 -8.69
N GLY A 354 -4.59 5.00 -7.47
CA GLY A 354 -5.79 5.42 -6.75
C GLY A 354 -6.53 6.55 -7.46
N TRP A 355 -5.82 7.58 -7.90
CA TRP A 355 -6.42 8.70 -8.63
C TRP A 355 -7.07 8.26 -9.95
N ALA A 356 -6.35 7.46 -10.75
CA ALA A 356 -6.85 6.92 -12.00
C ALA A 356 -8.04 5.97 -11.80
N ALA A 357 -8.10 5.25 -10.68
CA ALA A 357 -9.21 4.34 -10.38
C ALA A 357 -10.55 5.09 -10.27
N VAL A 358 -10.51 6.31 -9.73
CA VAL A 358 -11.72 7.13 -9.54
C VAL A 358 -11.99 8.02 -10.75
N THR A 359 -10.97 8.66 -11.31
CA THR A 359 -11.14 9.72 -12.32
C THR A 359 -11.00 9.24 -13.76
N GLY A 360 -10.37 8.07 -13.99
CA GLY A 360 -10.02 7.59 -15.33
C GLY A 360 -8.91 8.38 -16.04
N ARG A 361 -8.29 9.36 -15.37
CA ARG A 361 -7.24 10.23 -15.91
C ARG A 361 -6.17 10.54 -14.85
N LEU A 362 -5.16 11.32 -15.20
CA LEU A 362 -4.15 11.85 -14.27
C LEU A 362 -4.11 13.37 -14.34
N ASP A 363 -4.27 14.00 -13.18
CA ASP A 363 -4.33 15.46 -13.06
C ASP A 363 -3.06 15.99 -12.38
N ALA A 364 -2.88 17.32 -12.39
CA ALA A 364 -1.72 17.96 -11.77
C ALA A 364 -1.55 17.55 -10.30
N LEU A 365 -2.63 17.57 -9.51
CA LEU A 365 -2.59 17.16 -8.11
C LEU A 365 -2.16 15.70 -7.95
N ALA A 366 -2.62 14.79 -8.82
CA ALA A 366 -2.20 13.38 -8.79
C ALA A 366 -0.69 13.23 -8.95
N LEU A 367 -0.11 13.97 -9.89
CA LEU A 367 1.34 14.00 -10.13
C LEU A 367 2.09 14.63 -8.95
N VAL A 368 1.54 15.65 -8.30
CA VAL A 368 2.11 16.22 -7.08
C VAL A 368 2.11 15.22 -5.93
N LEU A 369 1.03 14.47 -5.72
CA LEU A 369 0.97 13.40 -4.70
C LEU A 369 2.05 12.33 -4.95
N ALA A 370 2.22 11.92 -6.21
CA ALA A 370 3.29 11.00 -6.59
C ALA A 370 4.68 11.61 -6.34
N LEU A 371 4.87 12.89 -6.67
CA LEU A 371 6.14 13.60 -6.47
C LEU A 371 6.49 13.77 -4.98
N VAL A 372 5.49 14.00 -4.12
CA VAL A 372 5.67 14.01 -2.66
C VAL A 372 6.22 12.66 -2.19
N ILE A 373 5.64 11.53 -2.61
CA ILE A 373 6.16 10.20 -2.25
C ILE A 373 7.56 9.96 -2.84
N PHE A 374 7.76 10.36 -4.09
CA PHE A 374 9.04 10.21 -4.78
C PHE A 374 10.16 10.94 -4.03
N LEU A 375 9.98 12.23 -3.68
CA LEU A 375 10.99 13.03 -2.97
C LEU A 375 11.13 12.66 -1.49
N TRP A 376 10.08 12.09 -0.89
CA TRP A 376 10.13 11.52 0.45
C TRP A 376 10.97 10.24 0.52
N THR A 377 11.03 9.46 -0.56
CA THR A 377 11.67 8.14 -0.56
C THR A 377 13.17 8.17 -0.25
N PRO A 378 13.99 9.08 -0.84
CA PRO A 378 15.41 9.19 -0.54
C PRO A 378 15.73 9.51 0.94
N PRO A 379 15.22 10.60 1.55
CA PRO A 379 15.56 10.92 2.93
C PRO A 379 15.09 9.84 3.91
N HIS A 380 13.92 9.22 3.67
CA HIS A 380 13.43 8.09 4.45
C HIS A 380 14.35 6.87 4.36
N THR A 381 14.66 6.43 3.14
CA THR A 381 15.41 5.19 2.91
C THR A 381 16.87 5.35 3.31
N TRP A 382 17.50 6.48 3.03
CA TRP A 382 18.88 6.70 3.44
C TRP A 382 19.03 6.85 4.95
N ALA A 383 18.05 7.41 5.66
CA ALA A 383 18.05 7.40 7.13
C ALA A 383 18.06 5.97 7.68
N LEU A 384 17.33 5.04 7.07
CA LEU A 384 17.41 3.61 7.39
C LEU A 384 18.80 3.04 7.07
N VAL A 385 19.31 3.26 5.86
CA VAL A 385 20.56 2.67 5.39
C VAL A 385 21.76 3.16 6.20
N LEU A 386 21.75 4.40 6.73
CA LEU A 386 22.77 4.87 7.66
C LEU A 386 22.89 4.01 8.94
N MET A 387 21.80 3.34 9.35
CA MET A 387 21.82 2.45 10.53
C MET A 387 22.37 1.05 10.21
N VAL A 388 22.25 0.61 8.95
CA VAL A 388 22.54 -0.76 8.48
C VAL A 388 23.56 -0.80 7.33
N SER A 389 24.36 0.25 7.14
CA SER A 389 25.27 0.39 5.99
C SER A 389 26.28 -0.76 5.89
N LYS A 390 26.78 -1.25 7.04
CA LYS A 390 27.70 -2.39 7.12
C LYS A 390 27.13 -3.68 6.52
N ASP A 391 25.81 -3.88 6.62
CA ASP A 391 25.17 -5.07 6.03
C ASP A 391 25.19 -4.98 4.49
N TYR A 392 25.02 -3.78 3.93
CA TYR A 392 25.07 -3.55 2.48
C TYR A 392 26.50 -3.64 1.93
N GLU A 393 27.48 -3.13 2.68
CA GLU A 393 28.91 -3.23 2.37
C GLU A 393 29.35 -4.69 2.27
N ARG A 394 28.95 -5.54 3.24
CA ARG A 394 29.27 -6.98 3.27
C ARG A 394 28.82 -7.74 2.03
N VAL A 395 27.68 -7.35 1.45
CA VAL A 395 27.11 -8.01 0.27
C VAL A 395 27.44 -7.28 -1.04
N GLY A 396 28.34 -6.29 -1.00
CA GLY A 396 28.80 -5.56 -2.18
C GLY A 396 27.70 -4.73 -2.87
N VAL A 397 26.63 -4.36 -2.17
CA VAL A 397 25.55 -3.54 -2.75
C VAL A 397 25.94 -2.07 -2.63
N PRO A 398 26.09 -1.33 -3.75
CA PRO A 398 26.68 0.02 -3.76
C PRO A 398 25.68 1.10 -3.32
N MET A 399 25.02 0.94 -2.17
CA MET A 399 24.13 1.98 -1.63
C MET A 399 24.90 3.29 -1.43
N LEU A 400 24.21 4.44 -1.51
CA LEU A 400 24.84 5.77 -1.37
C LEU A 400 25.85 5.89 -0.20
N PRO A 401 25.59 5.36 1.03
CA PRO A 401 26.55 5.46 2.13
C PRO A 401 27.80 4.58 1.96
N VAL A 402 27.71 3.52 1.17
CA VAL A 402 28.81 2.60 0.85
C VAL A 402 29.66 3.19 -0.29
N ALA A 403 29.00 3.75 -1.32
CA ALA A 403 29.70 4.27 -2.51
C ALA A 403 30.33 5.66 -2.30
N TYR A 404 29.63 6.58 -1.63
CA TYR A 404 30.07 7.98 -1.45
C TYR A 404 30.25 8.39 0.02
N GLY A 405 30.10 7.44 0.94
CA GLY A 405 30.30 7.66 2.35
C GLY A 405 29.09 8.24 3.09
N LEU A 406 29.19 8.21 4.43
CA LEU A 406 28.11 8.61 5.33
C LEU A 406 27.85 10.13 5.28
N ALA A 407 28.88 10.93 5.07
CA ALA A 407 28.77 12.40 5.04
C ALA A 407 27.95 12.88 3.85
N GLU A 408 28.25 12.40 2.64
CA GLU A 408 27.49 12.75 1.44
C GLU A 408 26.04 12.28 1.53
N THR A 409 25.82 11.08 2.09
CA THR A 409 24.45 10.59 2.34
C THR A 409 23.65 11.57 3.21
N ARG A 410 24.23 12.12 4.27
CA ARG A 410 23.55 13.09 5.14
C ARG A 410 23.25 14.41 4.40
N ARG A 411 24.17 14.87 3.54
CA ARG A 411 23.94 16.05 2.69
C ARG A 411 22.77 15.83 1.73
N GLN A 412 22.72 14.68 1.08
CA GLN A 412 21.63 14.29 0.18
C GLN A 412 20.29 14.17 0.94
N ILE A 413 20.28 13.62 2.16
CA ILE A 413 19.08 13.61 3.02
C ILE A 413 18.55 15.03 3.24
N VAL A 414 19.42 16.00 3.58
CA VAL A 414 19.01 17.40 3.76
C VAL A 414 18.49 17.98 2.44
N PHE A 415 19.21 17.80 1.35
CA PHE A 415 18.84 18.32 0.03
C PHE A 415 17.45 17.83 -0.42
N TYR A 416 17.19 16.52 -0.39
CA TYR A 416 15.87 15.98 -0.75
C TYR A 416 14.78 16.37 0.24
N SER A 417 15.10 16.60 1.52
CA SER A 417 14.13 17.11 2.50
C SER A 417 13.69 18.54 2.16
N LEU A 418 14.59 19.38 1.64
CA LEU A 418 14.25 20.74 1.18
C LEU A 418 13.46 20.73 -0.13
N LEU A 419 13.76 19.82 -1.05
CA LEU A 419 12.95 19.62 -2.26
C LEU A 419 11.54 19.15 -1.92
N LEU A 420 11.42 18.18 -1.02
CA LEU A 420 10.14 17.70 -0.50
C LEU A 420 9.35 18.85 0.14
N PHE A 421 10.01 19.71 0.92
CA PHE A 421 9.39 20.91 1.49
C PHE A 421 8.75 21.75 0.39
N GLY A 422 9.51 22.14 -0.64
CA GLY A 422 9.01 22.99 -1.72
C GLY A 422 7.81 22.35 -2.46
N VAL A 423 7.91 21.07 -2.80
CA VAL A 423 6.84 20.34 -3.48
C VAL A 423 5.59 20.19 -2.62
N ALA A 424 5.74 20.01 -1.31
CA ALA A 424 4.61 19.91 -0.39
C ALA A 424 3.84 21.23 -0.22
N LEU A 425 4.31 22.35 -0.78
CA LEU A 425 3.53 23.60 -0.83
C LEU A 425 2.67 23.71 -2.09
N LEU A 426 2.99 22.93 -3.14
CA LEU A 426 2.31 23.02 -4.44
C LEU A 426 0.79 22.82 -4.36
N PRO A 427 0.22 21.89 -3.57
CA PRO A 427 -1.24 21.75 -3.53
C PRO A 427 -1.98 23.02 -3.09
N TYR A 428 -1.39 23.84 -2.22
CA TYR A 428 -1.94 25.15 -1.86
C TYR A 428 -1.73 26.17 -2.98
N LEU A 429 -0.53 26.21 -3.57
CA LEU A 429 -0.19 27.15 -4.65
C LEU A 429 -0.97 26.90 -5.95
N LEU A 430 -1.40 25.66 -6.19
CA LEU A 430 -2.28 25.26 -7.28
C LEU A 430 -3.77 25.51 -6.96
N HIS A 431 -4.09 26.05 -5.78
CA HIS A 431 -5.44 26.27 -5.29
C HIS A 431 -6.28 24.99 -5.14
N ASP A 432 -5.62 23.83 -5.03
CA ASP A 432 -6.26 22.53 -4.82
C ASP A 432 -6.58 22.25 -3.35
N LEU A 433 -5.87 22.89 -2.40
CA LEU A 433 -6.06 22.74 -0.95
C LEU A 433 -6.01 24.09 -0.22
N SER A 434 -6.62 24.16 0.96
CA SER A 434 -6.86 25.40 1.70
C SER A 434 -5.64 25.90 2.49
N ILE A 435 -5.79 27.08 3.12
CA ILE A 435 -4.79 27.62 4.05
C ILE A 435 -4.55 26.71 5.27
N VAL A 436 -5.54 25.91 5.67
CA VAL A 436 -5.41 24.96 6.78
C VAL A 436 -4.40 23.87 6.42
N TYR A 437 -4.50 23.31 5.21
CA TYR A 437 -3.47 22.42 4.67
C TYR A 437 -2.09 23.09 4.68
N LEU A 438 -1.96 24.33 4.20
CA LEU A 438 -0.67 25.04 4.15
C LEU A 438 -0.01 25.11 5.54
N LEU A 439 -0.75 25.53 6.57
CA LEU A 439 -0.21 25.67 7.93
C LEU A 439 0.27 24.33 8.51
N LEU A 440 -0.52 23.27 8.32
CA LEU A 440 -0.18 21.93 8.79
C LEU A 440 0.97 21.32 7.98
N ALA A 441 1.00 21.54 6.67
CA ALA A 441 2.09 21.10 5.80
C ALA A 441 3.41 21.80 6.17
N LEU A 442 3.38 23.10 6.47
CA LEU A 442 4.54 23.86 6.96
C LEU A 442 5.07 23.27 8.27
N LEU A 443 4.20 23.00 9.25
CA LEU A 443 4.60 22.40 10.53
C LEU A 443 5.29 21.05 10.35
N LEU A 444 4.68 20.17 9.54
CA LEU A 444 5.22 18.83 9.25
C LEU A 444 6.57 18.91 8.52
N ASN A 445 6.69 19.79 7.51
CA ASN A 445 7.91 19.93 6.72
C ASN A 445 9.05 20.61 7.49
N LEU A 446 8.76 21.65 8.29
CA LEU A 446 9.74 22.29 9.16
C LEU A 446 10.35 21.30 10.15
N ARG A 447 9.50 20.45 10.75
CA ARG A 447 9.97 19.40 11.65
C ARG A 447 10.80 18.34 10.92
N PHE A 448 10.40 17.93 9.71
CA PHE A 448 11.19 17.00 8.89
C PHE A 448 12.58 17.58 8.57
N ALA A 449 12.63 18.80 8.05
CA ALA A 449 13.85 19.49 7.69
C ALA A 449 14.77 19.70 8.90
N TYR A 450 14.21 20.09 10.06
CA TYR A 450 14.95 20.18 11.31
C TYR A 450 15.61 18.85 11.69
N LEU A 451 14.89 17.72 11.59
CA LEU A 451 15.45 16.41 11.91
C LEU A 451 16.53 15.98 10.91
N ALA A 452 16.40 16.34 9.63
CA ALA A 452 17.41 16.11 8.61
C ALA A 452 18.70 16.90 8.90
N VAL A 453 18.58 18.20 9.21
CA VAL A 453 19.73 19.05 9.59
C VAL A 453 20.35 18.57 10.91
N LYS A 454 19.54 18.18 11.89
CA LYS A 454 20.04 17.61 13.14
C LYS A 454 20.82 16.31 12.90
N LEU A 455 20.36 15.44 12.01
CA LEU A 455 21.10 14.24 11.62
C LEU A 455 22.44 14.58 10.94
N TRP A 456 22.48 15.65 10.13
CA TRP A 456 23.72 16.10 9.50
C TRP A 456 24.77 16.55 10.53
N HIS A 457 24.35 17.23 11.60
CA HIS A 457 25.25 17.65 12.70
C HIS A 457 25.58 16.54 13.70
N ASP A 458 24.58 15.87 14.28
CA ASP A 458 24.79 14.90 15.37
C ASP A 458 25.42 13.59 14.87
N GLN A 459 25.15 13.21 13.61
CA GLN A 459 25.71 12.04 12.92
C GLN A 459 25.49 10.67 13.59
N THR A 460 24.66 10.59 14.63
CA THR A 460 24.41 9.35 15.38
C THR A 460 23.38 8.43 14.73
N LYS A 461 23.43 7.13 15.08
CA LYS A 461 22.35 6.18 14.72
C LYS A 461 21.02 6.54 15.37
N ALA A 462 21.03 7.18 16.55
CA ALA A 462 19.82 7.58 17.26
C ALA A 462 19.06 8.68 16.49
N THR A 463 19.77 9.68 15.96
CA THR A 463 19.18 10.72 15.12
C THR A 463 18.71 10.17 13.77
N ALA A 464 19.43 9.21 13.19
CA ALA A 464 19.00 8.53 11.96
C ALA A 464 17.68 7.77 12.19
N ARG A 465 17.57 7.06 13.32
CA ARG A 465 16.34 6.38 13.73
C ARG A 465 15.18 7.35 13.94
N ARG A 466 15.42 8.48 14.61
CA ARG A 466 14.38 9.51 14.83
C ARG A 466 13.86 10.08 13.50
N LEU A 467 14.75 10.41 12.57
CA LEU A 467 14.34 10.88 11.24
C LEU A 467 13.57 9.79 10.47
N TYR A 468 14.07 8.55 10.47
CA TYR A 468 13.41 7.42 9.83
C TYR A 468 11.98 7.22 10.36
N ARG A 469 11.80 7.13 11.69
CA ARG A 469 10.47 6.98 12.30
C ARG A 469 9.57 8.17 12.02
N TYR A 470 10.07 9.40 12.18
CA TYR A 470 9.30 10.60 11.87
C TYR A 470 8.88 10.66 10.41
N SER A 471 9.76 10.25 9.48
CA SER A 471 9.44 10.27 8.04
C SER A 471 8.29 9.34 7.69
N THR A 472 8.18 8.17 8.32
CA THR A 472 7.02 7.26 8.16
C THR A 472 5.73 7.93 8.62
N ILE A 473 5.76 8.56 9.80
CA ILE A 473 4.61 9.27 10.39
C ILE A 473 4.23 10.48 9.52
N TYR A 474 5.23 11.25 9.08
CA TYR A 474 5.07 12.42 8.23
C TYR A 474 4.25 12.09 6.98
N LEU A 475 4.57 11.00 6.27
CA LEU A 475 3.87 10.66 5.04
C LEU A 475 2.39 10.34 5.31
N ALA A 476 2.13 9.57 6.36
CA ALA A 476 0.77 9.21 6.76
C ALA A 476 -0.05 10.43 7.19
N LEU A 477 0.56 11.33 7.99
CA LEU A 477 -0.07 12.59 8.41
C LEU A 477 -0.28 13.54 7.24
N MET A 478 0.66 13.64 6.30
CA MET A 478 0.54 14.54 5.16
C MET A 478 -0.68 14.17 4.30
N PHE A 479 -0.85 12.89 3.95
CA PHE A 479 -2.03 12.42 3.23
C PHE A 479 -3.31 12.58 4.05
N LEU A 480 -3.25 12.42 5.37
CA LEU A 480 -4.40 12.64 6.24
C LEU A 480 -4.86 14.10 6.22
N VAL A 481 -3.93 15.04 6.37
CA VAL A 481 -4.23 16.48 6.32
C VAL A 481 -4.85 16.83 4.98
N MET A 482 -4.27 16.38 3.86
CA MET A 482 -4.82 16.62 2.52
C MET A 482 -6.26 16.11 2.41
N VAL A 483 -6.53 14.87 2.83
CA VAL A 483 -7.89 14.28 2.76
C VAL A 483 -8.89 15.02 3.65
N ILE A 484 -8.50 15.41 4.86
CA ILE A 484 -9.39 16.15 5.78
C ILE A 484 -9.70 17.53 5.20
N ASP A 485 -8.67 18.25 4.74
CA ASP A 485 -8.81 19.57 4.13
C ASP A 485 -9.77 19.51 2.93
N HIS A 486 -9.55 18.55 2.02
CA HIS A 486 -10.41 18.36 0.86
C HIS A 486 -11.86 17.99 1.23
N ALA A 487 -12.05 17.12 2.22
CA ALA A 487 -13.39 16.66 2.60
C ALA A 487 -14.21 17.69 3.39
N VAL A 488 -13.56 18.58 4.15
CA VAL A 488 -14.23 19.48 5.10
C VAL A 488 -14.28 20.92 4.60
N LEU A 489 -13.27 21.38 3.86
CA LEU A 489 -13.07 22.82 3.59
C LEU A 489 -13.36 23.21 2.14
N LEU A 490 -13.23 22.29 1.17
CA LEU A 490 -13.60 22.54 -0.23
C LEU A 490 -15.10 22.51 -0.56
N PRO A 491 -16.01 21.81 0.16
CA PRO A 491 -17.45 21.93 -0.12
C PRO A 491 -18.04 23.32 0.17
N HIS A 492 -17.26 24.23 0.75
CA HIS A 492 -17.73 25.53 1.30
C HIS A 492 -16.98 26.75 0.75
N LEU A 493 -16.08 26.56 -0.23
CA LEU A 493 -15.42 27.60 -1.03
C LEU A 493 -15.87 27.45 -2.48
#